data_AF-A0A925VCD8-F1
#
_entry.id   AF-A0A925VCD8-F1
#
_cell.length_a   1.000
_cell.length_b   1.000
_cell.length_c   1.000
_cell.angle_alpha   90.00
_cell.angle_beta   90.00
_cell.angle_gamma   90.00
#
_symmetry.space_group_name_H-M   'P 1'
#
loop_
_entity.id
_entity.type
_entity.pdbx_description
1 polymer ?
#
loop_
_entity_poly.entity_id
_entity_poly.type
_entity_poly.pdbx_seq_one_letter_code
_entity_poly.pdbx_strand_id
1 'polypeptide(L)'
;MGVAGRVAAWLACSLACSCANPSAAPSTAKPTPESAPTTDGSKAAPELTDPDEAAAASKAGRTSAVDAATPPVGAEPRDPIAATACNIDNDCGWDDPCKPSRCGTPGPTATCKDSAPAPGECLCVEKQCTLKPKVAPKAEGPCEIRACVVDRAVGKCVDDDGGVPENLRTTAGVVSGPSCDCTDPADGCAWSWFEPVACKSDRDCWIDPAPRTHPIARPKKLRGRDFKPCKDGEVAPKCGPEGTCTTGPAFTC
;
A
#
# COMPACT_ATOMS: atom_id res chain seq x y z
N MET A 1 -39.42 -36.36 -36.88
CA MET A 1 -38.67 -37.63 -37.05
C MET A 1 -37.41 -37.49 -36.20
N GLY A 2 -37.44 -37.87 -34.92
CA GLY A 2 -36.85 -39.12 -34.39
C GLY A 2 -35.43 -38.78 -33.87
N VAL A 3 -34.93 -39.15 -32.69
CA VAL A 3 -35.26 -40.19 -31.71
C VAL A 3 -34.72 -39.74 -30.34
N ALA A 4 -35.40 -40.13 -29.27
CA ALA A 4 -35.00 -39.96 -27.87
C ALA A 4 -33.99 -41.03 -27.38
N GLY A 5 -33.17 -40.69 -26.39
CA GLY A 5 -32.50 -41.66 -25.50
C GLY A 5 -31.81 -40.92 -24.35
N ARG A 6 -32.30 -40.86 -23.10
CA ARG A 6 -32.50 -41.87 -22.02
C ARG A 6 -31.21 -42.38 -21.32
N VAL A 7 -31.12 -42.02 -20.03
CA VAL A 7 -30.81 -42.86 -18.83
C VAL A 7 -29.38 -42.83 -18.23
N ALA A 8 -29.32 -42.14 -17.07
CA ALA A 8 -28.79 -42.46 -15.73
C ALA A 8 -27.64 -43.47 -15.47
N ALA A 9 -26.73 -43.10 -14.53
CA ALA A 9 -26.20 -43.89 -13.41
C ALA A 9 -25.16 -43.04 -12.61
N TRP A 10 -25.45 -42.50 -11.43
CA TRP A 10 -25.19 -43.06 -10.08
C TRP A 10 -23.94 -43.94 -9.94
N LEU A 11 -22.94 -43.44 -9.17
CA LEU A 11 -22.13 -44.29 -8.28
C LEU A 11 -21.50 -43.45 -7.16
N ALA A 12 -22.10 -43.58 -5.97
CA ALA A 12 -21.54 -43.19 -4.70
C ALA A 12 -20.45 -44.20 -4.30
N CYS A 13 -19.33 -43.71 -3.77
CA CYS A 13 -18.35 -44.55 -3.08
C CYS A 13 -18.10 -43.98 -1.69
N SER A 14 -18.84 -44.51 -0.72
CA SER A 14 -18.59 -44.35 0.71
C SER A 14 -17.64 -45.48 1.12
N LEU A 15 -16.42 -45.15 1.56
CA LEU A 15 -15.65 -46.07 2.41
C LEU A 15 -15.20 -45.34 3.68
N ALA A 16 -15.74 -45.85 4.78
CA ALA A 16 -15.36 -45.55 6.14
C ALA A 16 -14.03 -46.26 6.48
N CYS A 17 -13.16 -45.57 7.22
CA CYS A 17 -12.18 -46.21 8.09
C CYS A 17 -12.27 -45.52 9.46
N SER A 18 -12.84 -46.27 10.41
CA SER A 18 -12.73 -46.07 11.86
C SER A 18 -11.32 -46.40 12.33
N CYS A 19 -10.98 -45.88 13.52
CA CYS A 19 -10.04 -46.35 14.57
C CYS A 19 -9.28 -45.11 15.10
N ALA A 20 -9.56 -44.55 16.28
CA ALA A 20 -9.38 -45.08 17.64
C ALA A 20 -8.34 -44.18 18.35
N ASN A 21 -8.81 -43.48 19.39
CA ASN A 21 -8.02 -42.79 20.44
C ASN A 21 -7.24 -43.86 21.26
N PRO A 22 -6.15 -43.57 22.02
CA PRO A 22 -6.21 -42.62 23.16
C PRO A 22 -4.88 -41.95 23.61
N SER A 23 -5.04 -41.08 24.63
CA SER A 23 -4.25 -41.05 25.87
C SER A 23 -3.38 -39.82 26.16
N ALA A 24 -3.46 -39.44 27.43
CA ALA A 24 -3.03 -38.21 28.07
C ALA A 24 -1.57 -38.25 28.56
N ALA A 25 -0.97 -37.09 28.77
CA ALA A 25 -0.47 -36.66 30.09
C ALA A 25 0.05 -35.20 30.04
N PRO A 26 -0.07 -34.45 31.16
CA PRO A 26 0.44 -33.10 31.31
C PRO A 26 1.90 -33.13 31.78
N SER A 27 2.71 -32.16 31.36
CA SER A 27 4.03 -31.94 31.98
C SER A 27 4.16 -30.49 32.42
N THR A 28 3.82 -30.28 33.68
CA THR A 28 4.28 -29.18 34.53
C THR A 28 5.80 -29.28 34.70
N ALA A 29 6.53 -28.26 34.29
CA ALA A 29 7.85 -27.97 34.84
C ALA A 29 8.10 -26.45 34.83
N LYS A 30 7.90 -25.85 36.01
CA LYS A 30 8.53 -24.60 36.42
C LYS A 30 9.78 -25.00 37.22
N PRO A 31 10.93 -24.35 37.01
CA PRO A 31 11.54 -23.67 38.13
C PRO A 31 12.04 -22.25 37.79
N THR A 32 11.98 -21.42 38.83
CA THR A 32 12.46 -20.05 39.00
C THR A 32 14.00 -20.01 39.22
N PRO A 33 14.59 -18.89 39.67
CA PRO A 33 15.17 -17.74 38.97
C PRO A 33 16.72 -17.83 38.86
N GLU A 34 17.37 -16.79 38.32
CA GLU A 34 18.43 -16.01 39.01
C GLU A 34 19.56 -15.48 38.09
N SER A 35 19.93 -14.23 38.41
CA SER A 35 21.19 -13.51 38.16
C SER A 35 21.46 -12.81 36.83
N ALA A 36 21.51 -11.49 36.97
CA ALA A 36 22.24 -10.55 36.14
C ALA A 36 23.75 -10.84 36.14
N PRO A 37 24.48 -10.28 35.16
CA PRO A 37 25.53 -9.35 35.56
C PRO A 37 25.56 -8.06 34.73
N THR A 38 26.02 -7.03 35.42
CA THR A 38 26.52 -5.74 34.97
C THR A 38 27.59 -5.87 33.87
N THR A 39 27.64 -4.91 32.97
CA THR A 39 28.90 -4.46 32.36
C THR A 39 28.80 -3.00 31.93
N ASP A 40 29.62 -2.20 32.60
CA ASP A 40 30.06 -0.85 32.25
C ASP A 40 30.87 -0.87 30.95
N GLY A 41 30.82 0.21 30.16
CA GLY A 41 31.80 0.36 29.09
C GLY A 41 31.49 1.33 27.95
N SER A 42 31.98 2.56 28.14
CA SER A 42 32.68 3.38 27.13
C SER A 42 31.92 4.34 26.19
N LYS A 43 32.34 5.60 26.37
CA LYS A 43 32.90 6.54 25.38
C LYS A 43 31.98 7.59 24.72
N ALA A 44 32.18 8.80 25.24
CA ALA A 44 32.58 10.02 24.53
C ALA A 44 31.60 10.62 23.50
N ALA A 45 31.03 11.77 23.89
CA ALA A 45 30.54 12.80 22.97
C ALA A 45 31.33 14.09 23.23
N PRO A 46 31.88 14.75 22.19
CA PRO A 46 32.19 16.17 22.24
C PRO A 46 31.21 17.00 21.40
N GLU A 47 30.99 18.23 21.88
CA GLU A 47 30.64 19.48 21.19
C GLU A 47 29.40 19.53 20.27
N LEU A 48 28.52 20.52 20.48
CA LEU A 48 28.71 21.86 19.91
C LEU A 48 27.69 22.87 20.45
N THR A 49 28.15 24.11 20.40
CA THR A 49 27.69 25.40 20.94
C THR A 49 26.38 25.96 20.37
N ASP A 50 25.60 26.62 21.23
CA ASP A 50 24.68 27.72 20.90
C ASP A 50 25.41 28.88 20.21
N PRO A 51 24.69 29.67 19.40
CA PRO A 51 24.54 31.06 19.80
C PRO A 51 23.14 31.66 19.68
N ASP A 52 22.93 32.55 20.63
CA ASP A 52 21.81 33.43 20.94
C ASP A 52 21.65 34.60 19.94
N GLU A 53 20.39 34.89 19.67
CA GLU A 53 19.70 36.17 19.46
C GLU A 53 20.50 37.49 19.32
N ALA A 54 20.13 38.33 18.33
CA ALA A 54 19.84 39.75 18.56
C ALA A 54 19.18 40.43 17.34
N ALA A 55 18.12 41.18 17.66
CA ALA A 55 17.19 41.90 16.79
C ALA A 55 17.73 43.22 16.17
N ALA A 56 17.04 43.72 15.13
CA ALA A 56 16.61 45.13 15.04
C ALA A 56 15.66 45.39 13.85
N ALA A 57 14.66 46.24 14.10
CA ALA A 57 13.54 46.61 13.24
C ALA A 57 13.86 47.70 12.18
N SER A 58 13.05 47.78 11.12
CA SER A 58 12.49 49.08 10.65
C SER A 58 11.39 48.97 9.58
N LYS A 59 10.56 50.01 9.62
CA LYS A 59 9.24 50.24 9.02
C LYS A 59 9.21 50.55 7.51
N ALA A 60 8.05 50.21 6.94
CA ALA A 60 7.20 50.98 6.00
C ALA A 60 7.68 51.30 4.58
N GLY A 61 6.89 50.84 3.61
CA GLY A 61 6.82 51.39 2.25
C GLY A 61 5.74 50.68 1.42
N ARG A 62 4.53 51.25 1.38
CA ARG A 62 3.48 50.87 0.41
C ARG A 62 3.98 51.12 -1.02
N THR A 63 3.67 50.21 -1.93
CA THR A 63 2.93 50.53 -3.16
C THR A 63 2.35 49.25 -3.71
N SER A 64 1.02 49.19 -3.76
CA SER A 64 0.27 48.19 -4.51
C SER A 64 0.53 48.40 -6.00
N ALA A 65 1.06 47.38 -6.66
CA ALA A 65 0.84 47.16 -8.08
C ALA A 65 0.15 45.80 -8.18
N VAL A 66 -1.14 45.83 -8.50
CA VAL A 66 -1.93 44.65 -8.84
C VAL A 66 -1.52 44.31 -10.27
N ASP A 67 -0.42 43.57 -10.43
CA ASP A 67 -0.14 42.91 -11.69
C ASP A 67 -1.14 41.77 -11.81
N ALA A 68 -2.07 41.93 -12.76
CA ALA A 68 -2.98 40.90 -13.16
C ALA A 68 -2.14 39.70 -13.63
N ALA A 69 -2.05 38.68 -12.78
CA ALA A 69 -1.38 37.44 -13.10
C ALA A 69 -2.07 36.81 -14.30
N THR A 70 -1.42 36.94 -15.45
CA THR A 70 -1.64 36.11 -16.64
C THR A 70 -1.72 34.64 -16.20
N PRO A 71 -2.74 33.86 -16.61
CA PRO A 71 -2.76 32.43 -16.31
C PRO A 71 -1.47 31.81 -16.86
N PRO A 72 -0.74 30.96 -16.11
CA PRO A 72 0.44 30.30 -16.64
C PRO A 72 0.03 29.43 -17.84
N VAL A 73 0.29 29.95 -19.03
CA VAL A 73 0.29 29.19 -20.28
C VAL A 73 1.58 28.39 -20.28
N GLY A 74 1.43 27.07 -20.13
CA GLY A 74 2.55 26.13 -20.08
C GLY A 74 2.59 25.42 -18.74
N ALA A 75 1.75 24.40 -18.58
CA ALA A 75 2.06 23.36 -17.62
C ALA A 75 3.36 22.70 -18.11
N GLU A 76 4.48 22.99 -17.45
CA GLU A 76 5.69 22.16 -17.60
C GLU A 76 5.28 20.69 -17.41
N PRO A 77 5.96 19.74 -18.10
CA PRO A 77 5.75 18.32 -17.86
C PRO A 77 6.03 18.03 -16.38
N ARG A 78 4.98 17.97 -15.57
CA ARG A 78 5.08 17.62 -14.16
C ARG A 78 5.51 16.17 -14.12
N ASP A 79 6.56 15.89 -13.34
CA ASP A 79 7.07 14.54 -13.14
C ASP A 79 5.90 13.61 -12.78
N PRO A 80 5.62 12.57 -13.59
CA PRO A 80 4.48 11.67 -13.39
C PRO A 80 4.55 10.94 -12.04
N ILE A 81 5.68 10.98 -11.33
CA ILE A 81 5.89 10.29 -10.04
C ILE A 81 5.81 11.25 -8.84
N ALA A 82 5.91 12.56 -9.06
CA ALA A 82 5.95 13.55 -7.98
C ALA A 82 4.57 13.77 -7.34
N ALA A 83 4.21 12.90 -6.41
CA ALA A 83 3.07 13.09 -5.54
C ALA A 83 3.36 14.13 -4.44
N THR A 84 2.38 14.96 -4.12
CA THR A 84 2.46 15.89 -3.00
C THR A 84 2.56 15.13 -1.67
N ALA A 85 3.44 15.58 -0.77
CA ALA A 85 3.53 14.99 0.57
C ALA A 85 2.29 15.33 1.43
N CYS A 86 1.90 14.42 2.31
CA CYS A 86 0.74 14.57 3.20
C CYS A 86 0.95 13.83 4.52
N ASN A 87 0.13 14.14 5.53
CA ASN A 87 0.06 13.41 6.78
C ASN A 87 -1.25 12.65 6.97
N ILE A 88 -2.36 13.23 6.53
CA ILE A 88 -3.71 12.69 6.60
C ILE A 88 -4.47 12.96 5.28
N ASP A 89 -5.57 12.25 5.03
CA ASP A 89 -6.35 12.38 3.78
C ASP A 89 -6.79 13.82 3.49
N ASN A 90 -7.13 14.60 4.52
CA ASN A 90 -7.56 16.00 4.36
C ASN A 90 -6.44 16.95 3.90
N ASP A 91 -5.18 16.53 3.95
CA ASP A 91 -4.07 17.30 3.37
C ASP A 91 -4.03 17.18 1.84
N CYS A 92 -4.82 16.24 1.29
CA CYS A 92 -4.89 15.96 -0.14
C CYS A 92 -6.20 16.47 -0.73
N GLY A 93 -6.10 17.09 -1.90
CA GLY A 93 -7.25 17.61 -2.62
C GLY A 93 -7.01 17.64 -4.12
N TRP A 94 -8.01 18.15 -4.83
CA TRP A 94 -7.96 18.25 -6.29
C TRP A 94 -7.09 19.42 -6.75
N ASP A 95 -6.36 19.18 -7.83
CA ASP A 95 -5.58 20.17 -8.55
C ASP A 95 -6.44 21.31 -9.11
N ASP A 96 -7.58 20.97 -9.68
CA ASP A 96 -8.59 21.90 -10.19
C ASP A 96 -9.96 21.57 -9.55
N PRO A 97 -10.56 22.47 -8.76
CA PRO A 97 -11.85 22.23 -8.13
C PRO A 97 -13.02 22.15 -9.14
N CYS A 98 -12.86 22.68 -10.35
CA CYS A 98 -13.85 22.65 -11.41
C CYS A 98 -13.67 21.46 -12.35
N LYS A 99 -12.43 21.04 -12.58
CA LYS A 99 -12.10 19.91 -13.46
C LYS A 99 -11.08 18.98 -12.79
N PRO A 100 -11.49 18.30 -11.71
CA PRO A 100 -10.60 17.46 -10.91
C PRO A 100 -9.96 16.38 -11.77
N SER A 101 -8.63 16.35 -11.82
CA SER A 101 -7.90 15.38 -12.63
C SER A 101 -6.72 14.73 -11.89
N ARG A 102 -6.16 15.44 -10.90
CA ARG A 102 -5.00 14.99 -10.13
C ARG A 102 -5.20 15.29 -8.64
N CYS A 103 -4.65 14.43 -7.80
CA CYS A 103 -4.50 14.68 -6.39
C CYS A 103 -3.20 15.43 -6.10
N GLY A 104 -3.27 16.39 -5.20
CA GLY A 104 -2.13 17.16 -4.72
C GLY A 104 -2.54 18.00 -3.52
N THR A 105 -1.90 19.15 -3.32
CA THR A 105 -2.35 20.13 -2.33
C THR A 105 -3.73 20.66 -2.73
N PRO A 106 -4.71 20.73 -1.81
CA PRO A 106 -6.02 21.30 -2.08
C PRO A 106 -5.91 22.70 -2.71
N GLY A 107 -6.49 22.87 -3.89
CA GLY A 107 -6.62 24.18 -4.52
C GLY A 107 -7.56 25.11 -3.72
N PRO A 108 -7.52 26.42 -4.00
CA PRO A 108 -8.47 27.35 -3.40
C PRO A 108 -9.92 26.95 -3.76
N THR A 109 -10.84 27.14 -2.82
CA THR A 109 -12.27 26.90 -3.07
C THR A 109 -12.76 27.83 -4.17
N ALA A 110 -13.25 27.28 -5.28
CA ALA A 110 -13.78 28.04 -6.41
C ALA A 110 -15.27 27.70 -6.65
N THR A 111 -16.03 28.68 -7.13
CA THR A 111 -17.38 28.44 -7.66
C THR A 111 -17.29 28.25 -9.16
N CYS A 112 -17.58 27.03 -9.61
CA CYS A 112 -17.43 26.63 -10.99
C CYS A 112 -18.76 26.79 -11.72
N LYS A 113 -18.73 27.46 -12.89
CA LYS A 113 -19.91 27.55 -13.76
C LYS A 113 -20.28 26.17 -14.32
N ASP A 114 -19.25 25.42 -14.72
CA ASP A 114 -19.34 24.03 -15.17
C ASP A 114 -18.35 23.22 -14.35
N SER A 115 -18.83 22.19 -13.65
CA SER A 115 -18.01 21.30 -12.83
C SER A 115 -18.07 19.88 -13.39
N ALA A 116 -16.90 19.28 -13.61
CA ALA A 116 -16.79 17.88 -13.94
C ALA A 116 -16.79 17.03 -12.65
N PRO A 117 -17.41 15.83 -12.66
CA PRO A 117 -17.36 14.95 -11.51
C PRO A 117 -15.92 14.48 -11.24
N ALA A 118 -15.55 14.39 -9.96
CA ALA A 118 -14.29 13.80 -9.56
C ALA A 118 -14.14 12.34 -10.05
N PRO A 119 -12.99 11.97 -10.65
CA PRO A 119 -12.75 10.62 -11.16
C PRO A 119 -12.54 9.57 -10.06
N GLY A 120 -12.35 10.02 -8.82
CA GLY A 120 -11.96 9.20 -7.69
C GLY A 120 -12.04 9.93 -6.37
N GLU A 121 -11.19 9.51 -5.44
CA GLU A 121 -10.96 10.12 -4.13
C GLU A 121 -9.46 10.40 -3.96
N CYS A 122 -9.11 11.51 -3.32
CA CYS A 122 -7.73 11.80 -2.94
C CYS A 122 -7.48 11.33 -1.51
N LEU A 123 -6.48 10.45 -1.35
CA LEU A 123 -6.12 9.83 -0.08
C LEU A 123 -4.64 10.05 0.22
N CYS A 124 -4.29 10.14 1.50
CA CYS A 124 -2.91 10.20 1.94
C CYS A 124 -2.38 8.78 2.19
N VAL A 125 -1.67 8.24 1.21
CA VAL A 125 -1.13 6.87 1.27
C VAL A 125 0.39 6.95 1.31
N GLU A 126 1.01 6.35 2.32
CA GLU A 126 2.48 6.36 2.49
C GLU A 126 3.07 7.79 2.45
N LYS A 127 2.38 8.73 3.10
CA LYS A 127 2.73 10.17 3.14
C LYS A 127 2.72 10.86 1.77
N GLN A 128 2.02 10.30 0.80
CA GLN A 128 1.86 10.87 -0.53
C GLN A 128 0.38 10.94 -0.96
N CYS A 129 -0.03 12.11 -1.46
CA CYS A 129 -1.36 12.30 -2.02
C CYS A 129 -1.55 11.42 -3.25
N THR A 130 -2.52 10.54 -3.15
CA THR A 130 -2.76 9.47 -4.10
C THR A 130 -4.22 9.49 -4.52
N LEU A 131 -4.46 9.48 -5.83
CA LEU A 131 -5.78 9.30 -6.41
C LEU A 131 -6.14 7.81 -6.38
N LYS A 132 -7.24 7.48 -5.71
CA LYS A 132 -7.97 6.23 -5.83
C LYS A 132 -9.11 6.41 -6.83
N PRO A 133 -8.99 5.95 -8.09
CA PRO A 133 -10.05 6.03 -9.07
C PRO A 133 -11.30 5.25 -8.62
N LYS A 134 -12.48 5.75 -8.98
CA LYS A 134 -13.74 5.01 -8.79
C LYS A 134 -13.79 3.72 -9.60
N VAL A 135 -13.15 3.72 -10.76
CA VAL A 135 -13.03 2.58 -11.67
C VAL A 135 -11.56 2.46 -12.03
N ALA A 136 -10.98 1.27 -11.82
CA ALA A 136 -9.60 1.02 -12.19
C ALA A 136 -9.37 1.33 -13.68
N PRO A 137 -8.34 2.12 -14.03
CA PRO A 137 -8.02 2.40 -15.42
C PRO A 137 -7.67 1.10 -16.13
N LYS A 138 -8.07 1.00 -17.40
CA LYS A 138 -7.73 -0.15 -18.23
C LYS A 138 -6.22 -0.13 -18.48
N ALA A 139 -5.60 -1.31 -18.44
CA ALA A 139 -4.23 -1.47 -18.91
C ALA A 139 -4.14 -1.17 -20.42
N GLU A 140 -3.07 -0.50 -20.82
CA GLU A 140 -2.81 -0.07 -22.19
C GLU A 140 -1.39 -0.45 -22.59
N GLY A 141 -1.20 -0.85 -23.86
CA GLY A 141 0.11 -1.19 -24.42
C GLY A 141 0.68 -2.52 -23.93
N PRO A 142 1.78 -3.01 -24.53
CA PRO A 142 2.56 -4.09 -23.94
C PRO A 142 3.37 -3.57 -22.74
N CYS A 143 3.68 -4.44 -21.78
CA CYS A 143 4.52 -4.08 -20.64
C CYS A 143 5.73 -5.01 -20.51
N GLU A 144 6.84 -4.48 -20.00
CA GLU A 144 7.92 -5.32 -19.50
C GLU A 144 7.67 -5.69 -18.03
N ILE A 145 8.10 -6.90 -17.66
CA ILE A 145 7.98 -7.38 -16.28
C ILE A 145 8.75 -6.42 -15.36
N ARG A 146 8.02 -5.76 -14.46
CA ARG A 146 8.52 -4.74 -13.49
C ARG A 146 8.84 -3.36 -14.07
N ALA A 147 8.43 -3.07 -15.30
CA ALA A 147 8.52 -1.74 -15.89
C ALA A 147 7.21 -0.93 -15.75
N CYS A 148 6.44 -1.19 -14.69
CA CYS A 148 5.18 -0.49 -14.45
C CYS A 148 5.28 0.34 -13.18
N VAL A 149 4.96 1.62 -13.29
CA VAL A 149 5.06 2.58 -12.18
C VAL A 149 3.70 3.22 -11.94
N VAL A 150 3.41 3.50 -10.68
CA VAL A 150 2.18 4.20 -10.28
C VAL A 150 2.41 5.71 -10.41
N ASP A 151 1.66 6.40 -11.27
CA ASP A 151 1.43 7.84 -11.14
C ASP A 151 0.38 8.03 -10.05
N ARG A 152 0.84 8.30 -8.83
CA ARG A 152 -0.03 8.40 -7.65
C ARG A 152 -1.01 9.56 -7.76
N ALA A 153 -0.59 10.70 -8.31
CA ALA A 153 -1.45 11.86 -8.41
C ALA A 153 -2.62 11.63 -9.40
N VAL A 154 -2.41 10.85 -10.46
CA VAL A 154 -3.42 10.53 -11.48
C VAL A 154 -4.13 9.19 -11.21
N GLY A 155 -3.57 8.33 -10.37
CA GLY A 155 -4.17 7.03 -10.06
C GLY A 155 -4.15 6.08 -11.26
N LYS A 156 -3.06 6.09 -12.05
CA LYS A 156 -2.89 5.22 -13.22
C LYS A 156 -1.52 4.58 -13.25
N CYS A 157 -1.38 3.52 -14.03
CA CYS A 157 -0.08 2.98 -14.39
C CYS A 157 0.51 3.73 -15.57
N VAL A 158 1.83 3.90 -15.53
CA VAL A 158 2.64 4.41 -16.64
C VAL A 158 3.79 3.42 -16.89
N ASP A 159 4.16 3.28 -18.16
CA ASP A 159 5.31 2.49 -18.56
C ASP A 159 6.61 3.17 -18.07
N ASP A 160 7.55 2.36 -17.59
CA ASP A 160 8.89 2.79 -17.23
C ASP A 160 9.78 2.79 -18.47
N ASP A 161 9.85 3.92 -19.17
CA ASP A 161 10.72 4.15 -20.33
C ASP A 161 12.22 4.23 -19.99
N GLY A 162 12.64 3.64 -18.86
CA GLY A 162 14.03 3.69 -18.37
C GLY A 162 14.39 4.99 -17.64
N GLY A 163 13.42 5.88 -17.42
CA GLY A 163 13.58 7.15 -16.71
C GLY A 163 13.26 7.11 -15.22
N VAL A 164 12.65 6.03 -14.72
CA VAL A 164 12.30 5.91 -13.30
C VAL A 164 13.52 5.42 -12.50
N PRO A 165 13.99 6.19 -11.49
CA PRO A 165 15.04 5.73 -10.59
C PRO A 165 14.73 4.36 -9.99
N GLU A 166 15.73 3.48 -9.89
CA GLU A 166 15.53 2.10 -9.41
C GLU A 166 14.90 2.03 -8.01
N ASN A 167 15.14 3.03 -7.17
CA ASN A 167 14.50 3.14 -5.85
C ASN A 167 12.99 3.43 -5.89
N LEU A 168 12.44 3.82 -7.04
CA LEU A 168 11.01 4.01 -7.30
C LEU A 168 10.40 2.83 -8.08
N ARG A 169 11.24 1.98 -8.70
CA ARG A 169 10.86 0.66 -9.24
C ARG A 169 10.56 -0.28 -8.08
N THR A 170 9.41 -0.08 -7.45
CA THR A 170 9.05 -0.83 -6.25
C THR A 170 8.90 -2.30 -6.64
N THR A 171 9.74 -3.17 -6.09
CA THR A 171 9.58 -4.64 -6.07
C THR A 171 9.15 -5.14 -4.68
N ALA A 172 9.10 -4.23 -3.71
CA ALA A 172 8.60 -4.51 -2.37
C ALA A 172 7.10 -4.82 -2.39
N GLY A 173 6.67 -5.62 -1.41
CA GLY A 173 5.26 -5.89 -1.18
C GLY A 173 4.48 -4.62 -0.81
N VAL A 174 3.19 -4.61 -1.10
CA VAL A 174 2.29 -3.48 -0.79
C VAL A 174 1.45 -3.85 0.41
N VAL A 175 1.53 -3.06 1.48
CA VAL A 175 0.69 -3.25 2.68
C VAL A 175 -0.73 -2.76 2.40
N SER A 176 -0.85 -1.59 1.78
CA SER A 176 -2.11 -1.00 1.30
C SER A 176 -1.81 0.12 0.31
N GLY A 177 -2.74 0.40 -0.61
CA GLY A 177 -2.62 1.49 -1.58
C GLY A 177 -2.54 1.03 -3.03
N PRO A 178 -2.14 1.92 -3.95
CA PRO A 178 -2.09 1.62 -5.36
C PRO A 178 -0.91 0.71 -5.69
N SER A 179 -1.07 -0.09 -6.73
CA SER A 179 0.02 -0.86 -7.32
C SER A 179 -0.15 -0.99 -8.82
N CYS A 180 0.98 -1.18 -9.49
CA CYS A 180 1.06 -1.41 -10.92
C CYS A 180 1.90 -2.65 -11.16
N ASP A 181 1.31 -3.63 -11.84
CA ASP A 181 1.95 -4.91 -12.09
C ASP A 181 1.75 -5.33 -13.55
N CYS A 182 2.83 -5.80 -14.18
CA CYS A 182 2.79 -6.44 -15.48
C CYS A 182 2.62 -7.95 -15.26
N THR A 183 1.36 -8.43 -15.21
CA THR A 183 1.08 -9.86 -15.00
C THR A 183 1.12 -10.64 -16.32
N ASP A 184 0.61 -10.05 -17.40
CA ASP A 184 0.75 -10.54 -18.76
C ASP A 184 1.37 -9.42 -19.64
N PRO A 185 2.56 -9.63 -20.23
CA PRO A 185 3.20 -8.65 -21.11
C PRO A 185 2.34 -8.17 -22.28
N ALA A 186 1.35 -8.98 -22.71
CA ALA A 186 0.43 -8.60 -23.78
C ALA A 186 -0.72 -7.69 -23.33
N ASP A 187 -1.04 -7.69 -22.04
CA ASP A 187 -2.17 -6.94 -21.48
C ASP A 187 -1.79 -5.54 -20.97
N GLY A 188 -0.49 -5.29 -20.77
CA GLY A 188 0.03 -4.01 -20.29
C GLY A 188 0.04 -3.87 -18.77
N CYS A 189 0.40 -2.67 -18.30
CA CYS A 189 0.50 -2.39 -16.88
C CYS A 189 -0.89 -2.34 -16.22
N ALA A 190 -1.18 -3.34 -15.39
CA ALA A 190 -2.45 -3.43 -14.69
C ALA A 190 -2.41 -2.64 -13.38
N TRP A 191 -3.37 -1.74 -13.21
CA TRP A 191 -3.56 -1.01 -11.96
C TRP A 191 -4.39 -1.81 -10.97
N SER A 192 -3.97 -1.81 -9.70
CA SER A 192 -4.74 -2.39 -8.60
C SER A 192 -4.69 -1.50 -7.36
N TRP A 193 -5.68 -1.66 -6.48
CA TRP A 193 -5.70 -1.03 -5.17
C TRP A 193 -5.86 -2.09 -4.09
N PHE A 194 -4.90 -2.14 -3.17
CA PHE A 194 -4.93 -3.03 -2.03
C PHE A 194 -5.54 -2.31 -0.84
N GLU A 195 -6.74 -2.72 -0.45
CA GLU A 195 -7.40 -2.18 0.74
C GLU A 195 -6.71 -2.68 2.01
N PRO A 196 -6.60 -1.84 3.06
CA PRO A 196 -6.18 -2.30 4.37
C PRO A 196 -7.06 -3.45 4.88
N VAL A 197 -6.45 -4.53 5.34
CA VAL A 197 -7.17 -5.68 5.87
C VAL A 197 -7.30 -5.56 7.37
N ALA A 198 -8.52 -5.37 7.87
CA ALA A 198 -8.77 -5.30 9.31
C ALA A 198 -8.46 -6.64 10.02
N CYS A 199 -7.88 -6.57 11.21
CA CYS A 199 -7.54 -7.73 12.04
C CYS A 199 -7.72 -7.44 13.54
N LYS A 200 -7.90 -8.49 14.33
CA LYS A 200 -7.85 -8.44 15.81
C LYS A 200 -6.62 -9.16 16.35
N SER A 201 -6.08 -10.09 15.57
CA SER A 201 -4.90 -10.88 15.91
C SER A 201 -4.16 -11.31 14.65
N ASP A 202 -2.91 -11.75 14.78
CA ASP A 202 -2.10 -12.30 13.68
C ASP A 202 -2.79 -13.48 12.97
N ARG A 203 -3.71 -14.16 13.67
CA ARG A 203 -4.49 -15.29 13.15
C ARG A 203 -5.58 -14.87 12.16
N ASP A 204 -5.88 -13.58 12.06
CA ASP A 204 -6.83 -13.04 11.08
C ASP A 204 -6.15 -12.69 9.75
N CYS A 205 -4.82 -12.63 9.75
CA CYS A 205 -4.01 -12.18 8.62
C CYS A 205 -3.38 -13.34 7.86
N TRP A 206 -3.12 -13.11 6.57
CA TRP A 206 -2.35 -13.97 5.68
C TRP A 206 -1.62 -13.13 4.62
N ILE A 207 -0.65 -13.70 3.92
CA ILE A 207 0.08 -13.05 2.83
C ILE A 207 -0.23 -13.77 1.52
N ASP A 208 -0.66 -13.00 0.51
CA ASP A 208 -0.77 -13.48 -0.86
C ASP A 208 0.45 -12.99 -1.66
N PRO A 209 1.24 -13.87 -2.29
CA PRO A 209 2.41 -13.47 -3.07
C PRO A 209 2.04 -12.83 -4.44
N ALA A 210 0.80 -12.94 -4.93
CA ALA A 210 0.42 -12.54 -6.28
C ALA A 210 -0.69 -11.47 -6.32
N PRO A 211 -0.76 -10.60 -7.35
CA PRO A 211 0.29 -10.37 -8.38
C PRO A 211 1.56 -9.76 -7.77
N ARG A 212 1.41 -9.16 -6.59
CA ARG A 212 2.48 -8.66 -5.73
C ARG A 212 2.22 -9.08 -4.30
N THR A 213 3.28 -9.31 -3.53
CA THR A 213 3.16 -9.69 -2.11
C THR A 213 2.35 -8.65 -1.33
N HIS A 214 1.20 -9.03 -0.79
CA HIS A 214 0.35 -8.15 -0.02
C HIS A 214 -0.41 -8.88 1.11
N PRO A 215 -0.81 -8.17 2.18
CA PRO A 215 -1.68 -8.75 3.21
C PRO A 215 -3.08 -9.02 2.69
N ILE A 216 -3.63 -10.18 3.06
CA ILE A 216 -5.03 -10.55 2.81
C ILE A 216 -5.70 -11.02 4.10
N ALA A 217 -7.03 -11.00 4.11
CA ALA A 217 -7.78 -11.65 5.18
C ALA A 217 -7.52 -13.16 5.14
N ARG A 218 -7.37 -13.79 6.31
CA ARG A 218 -7.01 -15.20 6.36
C ARG A 218 -8.03 -16.07 5.63
N PRO A 219 -7.58 -16.86 4.63
CA PRO A 219 -8.46 -17.77 3.91
C PRO A 219 -9.20 -18.71 4.85
N LYS A 220 -10.50 -18.94 4.58
CA LYS A 220 -11.37 -19.77 5.45
C LYS A 220 -10.76 -21.13 5.78
N LYS A 221 -10.08 -21.77 4.81
CA LYS A 221 -9.43 -23.08 4.95
C LYS A 221 -8.23 -23.09 5.92
N LEU A 222 -7.65 -21.92 6.23
CA LEU A 222 -6.47 -21.77 7.10
C LEU A 222 -6.82 -21.18 8.48
N ARG A 223 -8.09 -20.84 8.73
CA ARG A 223 -8.53 -20.29 10.01
C ARG A 223 -8.32 -21.30 11.15
N GLY A 224 -7.92 -20.80 12.32
CA GLY A 224 -7.71 -21.61 13.52
C GLY A 224 -6.38 -22.40 13.57
N ARG A 225 -5.55 -22.30 12.54
CA ARG A 225 -4.18 -22.83 12.53
C ARG A 225 -3.19 -21.68 12.72
N ASP A 226 -2.05 -21.94 13.33
CA ASP A 226 -0.99 -20.93 13.41
C ASP A 226 -0.18 -20.91 12.11
N PHE A 227 0.38 -19.76 11.78
CA PHE A 227 1.33 -19.67 10.69
C PHE A 227 2.57 -20.47 11.08
N LYS A 228 2.99 -21.39 10.21
CA LYS A 228 4.21 -22.17 10.38
C LYS A 228 5.04 -22.00 9.11
N PRO A 229 6.15 -21.23 9.15
CA PRO A 229 7.02 -21.10 8.00
C PRO A 229 7.54 -22.48 7.62
N CYS A 230 7.54 -22.78 6.33
CA CYS A 230 8.03 -24.06 5.80
C CYS A 230 9.23 -23.90 4.86
N LYS A 231 9.64 -22.66 4.58
CA LYS A 231 10.78 -22.29 3.74
C LYS A 231 11.38 -20.96 4.20
N ASP A 232 12.68 -20.79 3.95
CA ASP A 232 13.35 -19.50 4.11
C ASP A 232 12.69 -18.43 3.23
N GLY A 233 12.59 -17.23 3.78
CA GLY A 233 12.00 -16.09 3.10
C GLY A 233 10.47 -16.03 3.20
N GLU A 234 9.80 -17.05 3.75
CA GLU A 234 8.38 -16.95 4.05
C GLU A 234 8.13 -15.90 5.14
N VAL A 235 7.11 -15.08 4.95
CA VAL A 235 6.79 -13.98 5.85
C VAL A 235 5.57 -14.34 6.68
N ALA A 236 5.69 -14.29 8.01
CA ALA A 236 4.50 -14.40 8.85
C ALA A 236 3.70 -13.10 8.77
N PRO A 237 2.38 -13.19 8.55
CA PRO A 237 1.51 -12.03 8.63
C PRO A 237 1.44 -11.54 10.08
N LYS A 238 1.30 -10.23 10.27
CA LYS A 238 1.10 -9.62 11.60
C LYS A 238 -0.14 -8.75 11.60
N CYS A 239 -0.79 -8.63 12.76
CA CYS A 239 -1.77 -7.60 13.01
C CYS A 239 -1.05 -6.38 13.61
N GLY A 240 -1.01 -5.29 12.85
CA GLY A 240 -0.36 -4.05 13.25
C GLY A 240 -1.10 -3.34 14.40
N PRO A 241 -0.46 -2.33 15.01
CA PRO A 241 -1.04 -1.56 16.11
C PRO A 241 -2.31 -0.80 15.72
N GLU A 242 -2.49 -0.49 14.42
CA GLU A 242 -3.67 0.17 13.88
C GLU A 242 -4.83 -0.81 13.59
N GLY A 243 -4.68 -2.09 13.94
CA GLY A 243 -5.70 -3.12 13.68
C GLY A 243 -5.78 -3.53 12.20
N THR A 244 -4.68 -3.37 11.46
CA THR A 244 -4.58 -3.74 10.04
C THR A 244 -3.48 -4.79 9.83
N CYS A 245 -3.69 -5.71 8.90
CA CYS A 245 -2.70 -6.73 8.58
C CYS A 245 -1.50 -6.11 7.88
N THR A 246 -0.31 -6.51 8.30
CA THR A 246 0.96 -6.09 7.73
C THR A 246 1.83 -7.30 7.40
N THR A 247 2.82 -7.06 6.54
CA THR A 247 3.87 -8.02 6.20
C THR A 247 4.87 -8.06 7.37
N GLY A 248 4.99 -9.20 8.06
CA GLY A 248 5.95 -9.37 9.15
C GLY A 248 7.39 -9.59 8.68
N PRO A 249 8.31 -9.99 9.57
CA PRO A 249 9.67 -10.32 9.17
C PRO A 249 9.68 -11.61 8.35
N ALA A 250 10.64 -11.69 7.41
CA ALA A 250 10.96 -12.93 6.72
C ALA A 250 11.62 -13.92 7.70
N PHE A 251 11.21 -15.18 7.63
CA PHE A 251 11.74 -16.26 8.47
C PHE A 251 12.94 -16.94 7.82
N THR A 252 13.80 -17.47 8.68
CA THR A 252 14.85 -18.44 8.31
C THR A 252 14.58 -19.71 9.11
N CYS A 253 14.52 -20.85 8.44
CA CYS A 253 14.17 -22.16 8.96
C CYS A 253 15.39 -22.97 9.39
#